data_AF-A0A378CGF1-F1
#
_entry.id   AF-A0A378CGF1-F1
#
_cell.length_a   1.000
_cell.length_b   1.000
_cell.length_c   1.000
_cell.angle_alpha   90.00
_cell.angle_beta   90.00
_cell.angle_gamma   90.00
#
_symmetry.space_group_name_H-M   'P 1'
#
loop_
_entity.id
_entity.type
_entity.pdbx_description
1 polymer ?
#
loop_
_entity_poly.entity_id
_entity_poly.type
_entity_poly.pdbx_seq_one_letter_code
_entity_poly.pdbx_strand_id
1 'polypeptide(L)'
;MKTPVNPLLRWLNAFFSSRSLPGADGRALYAYRCHDAEYESLAALLRAHVPRNYPKTIFISYSDVLFSIYAAEFIRRNHTAGHPRWDVILESIGWKVPYAHRQKLVNDGIRYWKRKVRSLGQASGYLHTLACEGGLPIRMIENESGYLITYFKRVYQALRGQSSRRPAEIIAQELGDTIPATMQNELVYEIAGEFCETLHTLLNEHPTHGQDPVSSLRKQYPDWHLQLPLVLPEENASEIVRRLLFSIFRAPYIKQCAG
;
A
#
# COMPACT_ATOMS: atom_id res chain seq x y z
N MET A 1 -0.48 5.16 -43.05
CA MET A 1 -1.21 4.25 -42.13
C MET A 1 -0.96 4.74 -40.71
N LYS A 2 -2.01 5.06 -39.93
CA LYS A 2 -1.82 5.45 -38.51
C LYS A 2 -1.34 4.21 -37.75
N THR A 3 -0.20 4.30 -37.09
CA THR A 3 0.30 3.23 -36.21
C THR A 3 -0.79 2.90 -35.19
N PRO A 4 -1.20 1.64 -35.02
CA PRO A 4 -2.19 1.28 -34.02
C PRO A 4 -1.67 1.71 -32.64
N VAL A 5 -2.45 2.53 -31.94
CA VAL A 5 -2.09 3.03 -30.61
C VAL A 5 -2.04 1.83 -29.66
N ASN A 6 -0.92 1.66 -28.94
CA ASN A 6 -0.79 0.60 -27.96
C ASN A 6 -1.93 0.72 -26.91
N PRO A 7 -2.81 -0.29 -26.79
CA PRO A 7 -3.99 -0.20 -25.94
C PRO A 7 -3.64 -0.11 -24.45
N LEU A 8 -2.52 -0.71 -24.01
CA LEU A 8 -2.03 -0.61 -22.64
C LEU A 8 -1.51 0.80 -22.35
N LEU A 9 -0.76 1.40 -23.28
CA LEU A 9 -0.33 2.80 -23.15
C LEU A 9 -1.53 3.76 -23.10
N ARG A 10 -2.55 3.51 -23.94
CA ARG A 10 -3.77 4.33 -23.95
C ARG A 10 -4.49 4.26 -22.59
N TRP A 11 -4.62 3.07 -22.02
CA TRP A 11 -5.22 2.91 -20.68
C TRP A 11 -4.39 3.62 -19.62
N LEU A 12 -3.07 3.45 -19.64
CA LEU A 12 -2.15 4.09 -18.69
C LEU A 12 -2.23 5.63 -18.74
N ASN A 13 -2.29 6.20 -19.95
CA ASN A 13 -2.44 7.65 -20.12
C ASN A 13 -3.80 8.13 -19.59
N ALA A 14 -4.88 7.37 -19.79
CA ALA A 14 -6.19 7.71 -19.23
C ALA A 14 -6.17 7.65 -17.69
N PHE A 15 -5.51 6.63 -17.12
CA PHE A 15 -5.31 6.47 -15.68
C PHE A 15 -4.55 7.66 -15.07
N PHE A 16 -3.49 8.16 -15.72
CA PHE A 16 -2.81 9.38 -15.27
C PHE A 16 -3.65 10.64 -15.46
N SER A 17 -4.35 10.75 -16.59
CA SER A 17 -5.15 11.94 -16.92
C SER A 17 -6.31 12.15 -15.94
N SER A 18 -6.98 11.09 -15.49
CA SER A 18 -8.06 11.19 -14.50
C SER A 18 -7.58 11.70 -13.13
N ARG A 19 -6.26 11.73 -12.92
CA ARG A 19 -5.60 12.19 -11.69
C ARG A 19 -4.81 13.49 -11.89
N SER A 20 -4.91 14.10 -13.07
CA SER A 20 -4.10 15.27 -13.44
C SER A 20 -2.59 15.05 -13.26
N LEU A 21 -2.12 13.81 -13.48
CA LEU A 21 -0.71 13.45 -13.39
C LEU A 21 -0.08 13.39 -14.78
N PRO A 22 1.15 13.89 -14.97
CA PRO A 22 1.87 13.75 -16.24
C PRO A 22 2.47 12.34 -16.43
N GLY A 23 2.51 11.53 -15.38
CA GLY A 23 3.08 10.19 -15.37
C GLY A 23 3.37 9.71 -13.94
N ALA A 24 4.09 8.61 -13.81
CA ALA A 24 4.47 8.09 -12.50
C ALA A 24 5.40 9.07 -11.76
N ASP A 25 5.15 9.30 -10.47
CA ASP A 25 5.85 10.29 -9.66
C ASP A 25 6.56 9.71 -8.41
N GLY A 26 6.50 8.39 -8.21
CA GLY A 26 7.17 7.71 -7.09
C GLY A 26 6.30 7.49 -5.86
N ARG A 27 5.04 7.98 -5.86
CA ARG A 27 4.07 7.56 -4.83
C ARG A 27 3.81 6.05 -4.91
N ALA A 28 3.47 5.44 -3.77
CA ALA A 28 3.10 4.03 -3.72
C ALA A 28 1.87 3.75 -4.60
N LEU A 29 1.72 2.52 -5.12
CA LEU A 29 0.64 2.21 -6.07
C LEU A 29 -0.77 2.46 -5.49
N TYR A 30 -0.98 2.18 -4.20
CA TYR A 30 -2.23 2.46 -3.49
C TYR A 30 -2.60 3.96 -3.50
N ALA A 31 -1.60 4.85 -3.56
CA ALA A 31 -1.81 6.30 -3.54
C ALA A 31 -2.27 6.86 -4.90
N TYR A 32 -2.27 6.03 -5.95
CA TYR A 32 -3.00 6.35 -7.18
C TYR A 32 -4.50 6.08 -7.03
N ARG A 33 -4.99 5.35 -6.02
CA ARG A 33 -6.44 5.14 -5.81
C ARG A 33 -7.13 4.60 -7.07
N CYS A 34 -6.70 3.44 -7.55
CA CYS A 34 -7.36 2.74 -8.65
C CYS A 34 -8.79 2.38 -8.23
N HIS A 35 -9.78 3.00 -8.86
CA HIS A 35 -11.18 2.78 -8.49
C HIS A 35 -11.72 1.50 -9.13
N ASP A 36 -12.90 1.06 -8.71
CA ASP A 36 -13.42 -0.26 -9.10
C ASP A 36 -13.60 -0.41 -10.61
N ALA A 37 -14.20 0.58 -11.28
CA ALA A 37 -14.33 0.55 -12.74
C ALA A 37 -12.98 0.56 -13.48
N GLU A 38 -11.94 1.22 -12.95
CA GLU A 38 -10.59 1.18 -13.51
C GLU A 38 -9.97 -0.20 -13.33
N TYR A 39 -10.06 -0.78 -12.13
CA TYR A 39 -9.58 -2.12 -11.83
C TYR A 39 -10.22 -3.17 -12.75
N GLU A 40 -11.54 -3.13 -12.92
CA GLU A 40 -12.25 -4.07 -13.81
C GLU A 40 -11.87 -3.87 -15.29
N SER A 41 -11.75 -2.62 -15.73
CA SER A 41 -11.30 -2.31 -17.09
C SER A 41 -9.86 -2.76 -17.34
N LEU A 42 -8.98 -2.63 -16.35
CA LEU A 42 -7.60 -3.08 -16.39
C LEU A 42 -7.52 -4.60 -16.47
N ALA A 43 -8.30 -5.30 -15.64
CA ALA A 43 -8.38 -6.75 -15.63
C ALA A 43 -8.84 -7.29 -17.00
N ALA A 44 -9.89 -6.68 -17.58
CA ALA A 44 -10.37 -7.01 -18.92
C ALA A 44 -9.31 -6.75 -20.00
N LEU A 45 -8.60 -5.62 -19.90
CA LEU A 45 -7.53 -5.27 -20.83
C LEU A 45 -6.36 -6.26 -20.78
N LEU A 46 -5.92 -6.67 -19.59
CA LEU A 46 -4.85 -7.64 -19.41
C LEU A 46 -5.27 -9.04 -19.90
N ARG A 47 -6.53 -9.45 -19.66
CA ARG A 47 -7.10 -10.70 -20.21
C ARG A 47 -7.11 -10.73 -21.73
N ALA A 48 -7.40 -9.60 -22.38
CA ALA A 48 -7.39 -9.51 -23.84
C ALA A 48 -5.97 -9.54 -24.44
N HIS A 49 -4.94 -9.31 -23.64
CA HIS A 49 -3.54 -9.16 -24.08
C HIS A 49 -2.60 -10.15 -23.35
N VAL A 50 -2.96 -11.43 -23.40
CA VAL A 50 -2.17 -12.52 -22.80
C VAL A 50 -0.76 -12.58 -23.42
N PRO A 51 0.31 -12.73 -22.60
CA PRO A 51 1.66 -12.93 -23.10
C PRO A 51 1.75 -14.16 -24.02
N ARG A 52 2.45 -14.02 -25.14
CA ARG A 52 2.75 -15.17 -26.01
C ARG A 52 3.91 -15.94 -25.41
N ASN A 53 3.80 -17.26 -25.30
CA ASN A 53 4.80 -18.08 -24.60
C ASN A 53 5.67 -18.97 -25.50
N TYR A 54 5.57 -18.83 -26.83
CA TYR A 54 6.31 -19.65 -27.78
C TYR A 54 6.86 -18.82 -28.95
N PRO A 55 8.15 -18.97 -29.33
CA PRO A 55 9.22 -19.74 -28.68
C PRO A 55 9.84 -19.02 -27.46
N LYS A 56 9.45 -17.77 -27.21
CA LYS A 56 9.85 -16.95 -26.05
C LYS A 56 8.63 -16.28 -25.45
N THR A 57 8.69 -15.94 -24.17
CA THR A 57 7.67 -15.12 -23.51
C THR A 57 7.77 -13.69 -24.02
N ILE A 58 6.76 -13.22 -24.75
CA ILE A 58 6.68 -11.86 -25.31
C ILE A 58 5.49 -11.15 -24.68
N PHE A 59 5.79 -10.02 -24.05
CA PHE A 59 4.82 -9.10 -23.49
C PHE A 59 4.62 -7.93 -24.45
N ILE A 60 3.40 -7.38 -24.48
CA ILE A 60 3.16 -6.09 -25.13
C ILE A 60 3.81 -5.00 -24.26
N SER A 61 4.36 -3.95 -24.87
CA SER A 61 4.92 -2.84 -24.08
C SER A 61 3.90 -2.32 -23.08
N TYR A 62 4.36 -1.99 -21.87
CA TYR A 62 3.57 -1.59 -20.69
C TYR A 62 2.82 -2.72 -19.97
N SER A 63 2.95 -3.98 -20.38
CA SER A 63 2.39 -5.12 -19.62
C SER A 63 2.93 -5.19 -18.20
N ASP A 64 4.22 -4.96 -18.00
CA ASP A 64 4.89 -4.87 -16.69
C ASP A 64 4.31 -3.76 -15.81
N VAL A 65 4.17 -2.56 -16.37
CA VAL A 65 3.63 -1.38 -15.68
C VAL A 65 2.21 -1.63 -15.18
N LEU A 66 1.35 -2.11 -16.08
CA LEU A 66 -0.05 -2.36 -15.80
C LEU A 66 -0.27 -3.60 -14.93
N PHE A 67 0.56 -4.63 -15.10
CA PHE A 67 0.54 -5.79 -14.22
C PHE A 67 0.88 -5.40 -12.78
N SER A 68 1.82 -4.47 -12.54
CA SER A 68 2.13 -4.02 -11.18
C SER A 68 0.94 -3.37 -10.47
N ILE A 69 0.20 -2.47 -11.11
CA ILE A 69 -1.05 -1.93 -10.52
C ILE A 69 -2.05 -3.05 -10.29
N TYR A 70 -2.29 -3.87 -11.32
CA TYR A 70 -3.29 -4.92 -11.25
C TYR A 70 -3.02 -5.89 -10.10
N ALA A 71 -1.78 -6.36 -9.98
CA ALA A 71 -1.40 -7.31 -8.95
C ALA A 71 -1.47 -6.70 -7.54
N ALA A 72 -1.04 -5.45 -7.37
CA ALA A 72 -1.17 -4.73 -6.10
C ALA A 72 -2.64 -4.59 -5.67
N GLU A 73 -3.51 -4.17 -6.60
CA GLU A 73 -4.96 -4.06 -6.36
C GLU A 73 -5.60 -5.42 -6.11
N PHE A 74 -5.22 -6.45 -6.86
CA PHE A 74 -5.72 -7.81 -6.68
C PHE A 74 -5.41 -8.33 -5.28
N ILE A 75 -4.18 -8.16 -4.80
CA ILE A 75 -3.77 -8.58 -3.46
C ILE A 75 -4.58 -7.81 -2.42
N ARG A 76 -4.65 -6.47 -2.53
CA ARG A 76 -5.43 -5.62 -1.61
C ARG A 76 -6.90 -6.04 -1.48
N ARG A 77 -7.52 -6.47 -2.58
CA ARG A 77 -8.96 -6.81 -2.66
C ARG A 77 -9.27 -8.25 -2.24
N ASN A 78 -8.35 -9.18 -2.46
CA ASN A 78 -8.63 -10.62 -2.34
C ASN A 78 -7.84 -11.33 -1.25
N HIS A 79 -6.72 -10.77 -0.79
CA HIS A 79 -5.88 -11.42 0.19
C HIS A 79 -6.47 -11.34 1.61
N THR A 80 -6.55 -12.48 2.29
CA THR A 80 -7.13 -12.61 3.63
C THR A 80 -6.12 -13.05 4.69
N ALA A 81 -5.19 -13.94 4.35
CA ALA A 81 -4.17 -14.45 5.27
C ALA A 81 -2.96 -15.06 4.53
N GLY A 82 -1.83 -15.14 5.23
CA GLY A 82 -0.60 -15.77 4.73
C GLY A 82 0.16 -14.90 3.72
N HIS A 83 0.93 -15.52 2.83
CA HIS A 83 1.63 -14.80 1.76
C HIS A 83 0.79 -14.77 0.48
N PRO A 84 0.83 -13.67 -0.30
CA PRO A 84 0.29 -13.66 -1.65
C PRO A 84 0.90 -14.77 -2.50
N ARG A 85 0.16 -15.23 -3.51
CA ARG A 85 0.63 -16.28 -4.42
C ARG A 85 0.54 -15.82 -5.88
N TRP A 86 1.52 -16.24 -6.67
CA TRP A 86 1.60 -15.88 -8.09
C TRP A 86 0.48 -16.48 -8.94
N ASP A 87 0.14 -17.74 -8.67
CA ASP A 87 -0.83 -18.52 -9.42
C ASP A 87 -2.21 -17.85 -9.39
N VAL A 88 -2.72 -17.48 -8.22
CA VAL A 88 -4.04 -16.85 -8.10
C VAL A 88 -4.12 -15.50 -8.84
N ILE A 89 -3.05 -14.71 -8.82
CA ILE A 89 -3.00 -13.42 -9.53
C ILE A 89 -2.97 -13.65 -11.04
N LEU A 90 -2.10 -14.55 -11.53
CA LEU A 90 -1.94 -14.80 -12.96
C LEU A 90 -3.17 -15.49 -13.56
N GLU A 91 -3.76 -16.46 -12.85
CA GLU A 91 -4.96 -17.18 -13.25
C GLU A 91 -6.16 -16.24 -13.39
N SER A 92 -6.29 -15.25 -12.51
CA SER A 92 -7.39 -14.26 -12.57
C SER A 92 -7.43 -13.44 -13.87
N ILE A 93 -6.29 -13.31 -14.57
CA ILE A 93 -6.18 -12.66 -15.88
C ILE A 93 -5.84 -13.64 -17.01
N GLY A 94 -5.88 -14.94 -16.76
CA GLY A 94 -5.59 -15.98 -17.76
C GLY A 94 -4.13 -15.98 -18.25
N TRP A 95 -3.20 -15.41 -17.49
CA TRP A 95 -1.79 -15.34 -17.87
C TRP A 95 -1.04 -16.60 -17.45
N LYS A 96 -0.18 -17.09 -18.34
CA LYS A 96 0.77 -18.17 -18.04
C LYS A 96 2.18 -17.63 -18.13
N VAL A 97 2.69 -17.05 -17.04
CA VAL A 97 4.04 -16.47 -17.03
C VAL A 97 5.02 -17.44 -16.35
N PRO A 98 6.08 -17.90 -17.05
CA PRO A 98 7.12 -18.71 -16.45
C PRO A 98 7.79 -17.99 -15.27
N TYR A 99 8.19 -18.75 -14.24
CA TYR A 99 8.75 -18.18 -13.01
C TYR A 99 9.91 -17.21 -13.26
N ALA A 100 10.82 -17.57 -14.18
CA ALA A 100 11.96 -16.76 -14.58
C ALA A 100 11.61 -15.36 -15.12
N HIS A 101 10.38 -15.17 -15.63
CA HIS A 101 9.92 -13.87 -16.15
C HIS A 101 9.12 -13.06 -15.13
N ARG A 102 8.63 -13.67 -14.05
CA ARG A 102 7.79 -12.99 -13.05
C ARG A 102 8.56 -11.91 -12.29
N GLN A 103 9.79 -12.23 -11.90
CA GLN A 103 10.69 -11.28 -11.22
C GLN A 103 11.00 -10.07 -12.09
N LYS A 104 11.34 -10.30 -13.37
CA LYS A 104 11.58 -9.23 -14.33
C LYS A 104 10.33 -8.37 -14.56
N LEU A 105 9.17 -9.00 -14.73
CA LEU A 105 7.88 -8.34 -14.92
C LEU A 105 7.59 -7.34 -13.78
N VAL A 106 7.78 -7.75 -12.53
CA VAL A 106 7.57 -6.86 -11.38
C VAL A 106 8.70 -5.85 -11.24
N ASN A 107 9.96 -6.25 -11.38
CA ASN A 107 11.09 -5.33 -11.28
C ASN A 107 10.96 -4.14 -12.24
N ASP A 108 10.65 -4.42 -13.51
CA ASP A 108 10.56 -3.40 -14.55
C ASP A 108 9.33 -2.51 -14.34
N GLY A 109 8.19 -3.11 -13.99
CA GLY A 109 6.97 -2.37 -13.66
C GLY A 109 7.16 -1.46 -12.43
N ILE A 110 7.67 -1.99 -11.31
CA ILE A 110 7.96 -1.22 -10.09
C ILE A 110 8.95 -0.09 -10.37
N ARG A 111 9.97 -0.33 -11.21
CA ARG A 111 10.92 0.71 -11.63
C ARG A 111 10.25 1.81 -12.44
N TYR A 112 9.32 1.47 -13.35
CA TYR A 112 8.55 2.48 -14.08
C TYR A 112 7.78 3.40 -13.11
N TRP A 113 7.22 2.83 -12.04
CA TRP A 113 6.53 3.57 -11.00
C TRP A 113 7.46 4.42 -10.10
N LYS A 114 8.76 4.45 -10.40
CA LYS A 114 9.82 5.10 -9.59
C LYS A 114 9.90 4.55 -8.17
N ARG A 115 9.52 3.27 -8.01
CA ARG A 115 9.56 2.52 -6.76
C ARG A 115 10.73 1.55 -6.79
N LYS A 116 11.09 1.01 -5.63
CA LYS A 116 12.13 -0.02 -5.49
C LYS A 116 11.48 -1.32 -5.04
N VAL A 117 12.00 -2.45 -5.54
CA VAL A 117 11.65 -3.76 -5.00
C VAL A 117 12.17 -3.83 -3.58
N ARG A 118 11.29 -4.20 -2.65
CA ARG A 118 11.60 -4.30 -1.22
C ARG A 118 12.44 -5.56 -0.98
N SER A 119 13.45 -5.45 -0.12
CA SER A 119 14.41 -6.54 0.11
C SER A 119 13.89 -7.52 1.14
N LEU A 120 13.25 -8.60 0.67
CA LEU A 120 12.77 -9.68 1.51
C LEU A 120 13.07 -11.03 0.85
N GLY A 121 14.31 -11.53 0.97
CA GLY A 121 14.79 -12.70 0.22
C GLY A 121 14.68 -12.53 -1.31
N GLN A 122 15.27 -13.44 -2.10
CA GLN A 122 15.34 -13.26 -3.56
C GLN A 122 14.00 -13.56 -4.29
N ALA A 123 13.11 -14.38 -3.72
CA ALA A 123 11.90 -14.88 -4.37
C ALA A 123 10.60 -14.25 -3.83
N SER A 124 10.47 -14.18 -2.49
CA SER A 124 9.32 -13.60 -1.78
C SER A 124 9.21 -12.08 -1.95
N GLY A 125 10.34 -11.39 -2.12
CA GLY A 125 10.39 -9.93 -2.18
C GLY A 125 9.53 -9.28 -3.26
N TYR A 126 9.28 -9.95 -4.39
CA TYR A 126 8.46 -9.38 -5.47
C TYR A 126 6.97 -9.35 -5.15
N LEU A 127 6.42 -10.44 -4.61
CA LEU A 127 5.01 -10.48 -4.19
C LEU A 127 4.79 -9.64 -2.95
N HIS A 128 5.75 -9.65 -2.02
CA HIS A 128 5.75 -8.78 -0.87
C HIS A 128 5.76 -7.31 -1.28
N THR A 129 6.61 -6.92 -2.24
CA THR A 129 6.60 -5.57 -2.83
C THR A 129 5.22 -5.21 -3.37
N LEU A 130 4.63 -6.05 -4.23
CA LEU A 130 3.31 -5.77 -4.80
C LEU A 130 2.23 -5.65 -3.72
N ALA A 131 2.29 -6.47 -2.68
CA ALA A 131 1.37 -6.41 -1.55
C ALA A 131 1.50 -5.09 -0.79
N CYS A 132 2.73 -4.68 -0.45
CA CYS A 132 2.96 -3.41 0.23
C CYS A 132 2.58 -2.20 -0.65
N GLU A 133 2.86 -2.27 -1.94
CA GLU A 133 2.44 -1.24 -2.90
C GLU A 133 0.91 -1.17 -3.05
N GLY A 134 0.19 -2.24 -2.76
CA GLY A 134 -1.27 -2.25 -2.64
C GLY A 134 -1.80 -1.67 -1.32
N GLY A 135 -0.97 -1.53 -0.28
CA GLY A 135 -1.43 -1.18 1.06
C GLY A 135 -2.13 -2.34 1.77
N LEU A 136 -2.71 -2.08 2.94
CA LEU A 136 -3.32 -3.14 3.75
C LEU A 136 -4.58 -3.71 3.07
N PRO A 137 -4.71 -5.04 2.96
CA PRO A 137 -5.89 -5.66 2.38
C PRO A 137 -7.18 -5.29 3.13
N ILE A 138 -8.23 -4.91 2.38
CA ILE A 138 -9.47 -4.41 2.98
C ILE A 138 -10.17 -5.46 3.86
N ARG A 139 -10.11 -6.73 3.43
CA ARG A 139 -10.70 -7.86 4.17
C ARG A 139 -10.02 -8.10 5.52
N MET A 140 -8.72 -7.80 5.62
CA MET A 140 -8.01 -7.85 6.89
C MET A 140 -8.52 -6.76 7.84
N ILE A 141 -8.81 -5.56 7.32
CA ILE A 141 -9.39 -4.47 8.10
C ILE A 141 -10.80 -4.84 8.57
N GLU A 142 -11.66 -5.34 7.70
CA GLU A 142 -13.05 -5.67 8.03
C GLU A 142 -13.15 -6.79 9.08
N ASN A 143 -12.38 -7.86 8.91
CA ASN A 143 -12.45 -9.03 9.78
C ASN A 143 -11.82 -8.80 11.16
N GLU A 144 -10.77 -7.97 11.25
CA GLU A 144 -9.92 -7.86 12.45
C GLU A 144 -9.72 -6.39 12.90
N SER A 145 -10.63 -5.49 12.52
CA SER A 145 -10.51 -4.03 12.76
C SER A 145 -10.14 -3.65 14.19
N GLY A 146 -10.70 -4.36 15.19
CA GLY A 146 -10.42 -4.11 16.61
C GLY A 146 -8.98 -4.42 17.02
N TYR A 147 -8.44 -5.55 16.55
CA TYR A 147 -7.06 -5.95 16.83
C TYR A 147 -6.07 -5.06 16.07
N LEU A 148 -6.32 -4.79 14.80
CA LEU A 148 -5.45 -3.92 13.98
C LEU A 148 -5.37 -2.49 14.51
N ILE A 149 -6.49 -1.89 14.94
CA ILE A 149 -6.47 -0.53 15.51
C ILE A 149 -5.68 -0.53 16.83
N THR A 150 -5.88 -1.53 17.69
CA THR A 150 -5.11 -1.66 18.94
C THR A 150 -3.63 -1.84 18.66
N TYR A 151 -3.29 -2.61 17.64
CA TYR A 151 -1.91 -2.87 17.24
C TYR A 151 -1.23 -1.63 16.67
N PHE A 152 -1.82 -0.97 15.67
CA PHE A 152 -1.32 0.29 15.13
C PHE A 152 -1.14 1.35 16.21
N LYS A 153 -2.02 1.37 17.21
CA LYS A 153 -1.88 2.26 18.36
C LYS A 153 -0.63 1.96 19.17
N ARG A 154 -0.36 0.69 19.49
CA ARG A 154 0.84 0.27 20.22
C ARG A 154 2.11 0.59 19.43
N VAL A 155 2.12 0.29 18.13
CA VAL A 155 3.24 0.61 17.23
C VAL A 155 3.49 2.12 17.19
N TYR A 156 2.45 2.93 16.99
CA TYR A 156 2.56 4.39 16.98
C TYR A 156 3.07 4.96 18.32
N GLN A 157 2.58 4.43 19.45
CA GLN A 157 3.06 4.83 20.78
C GLN A 157 4.54 4.51 20.99
N ALA A 158 4.96 3.29 20.63
CA ALA A 158 6.36 2.89 20.69
C ALA A 158 7.24 3.72 19.76
N LEU A 159 6.76 4.04 18.55
CA LEU A 159 7.43 4.91 17.58
C LEU A 159 7.63 6.33 18.13
N ARG A 160 6.65 6.88 18.85
CA ARG A 160 6.74 8.20 19.49
C ARG A 160 7.67 8.21 20.71
N GLY A 161 7.72 7.10 21.44
CA GLY A 161 8.49 6.98 22.69
C GLY A 161 9.93 6.53 22.51
N GLN A 162 10.32 6.05 21.33
CA GLN A 162 11.67 5.53 21.12
C GLN A 162 12.73 6.64 21.05
N SER A 163 13.88 6.40 21.69
CA SER A 163 15.05 7.28 21.61
C SER A 163 16.02 6.90 20.48
N SER A 164 16.01 5.63 20.05
CA SER A 164 17.01 5.04 19.15
C SER A 164 16.69 5.13 17.66
N ARG A 165 15.58 5.78 17.26
CA ARG A 165 15.12 5.94 15.86
C ARG A 165 15.17 4.63 15.06
N ARG A 166 14.71 3.53 15.67
CA ARG A 166 14.58 2.24 14.99
C ARG A 166 13.54 2.35 13.87
N PRO A 167 13.70 1.58 12.78
CA PRO A 167 12.70 1.50 11.72
C PRO A 167 11.34 1.07 12.29
N ALA A 168 10.26 1.69 11.79
CA ALA A 168 8.91 1.41 12.26
C ALA A 168 8.49 -0.05 12.06
N GLU A 169 8.99 -0.70 11.00
CA GLU A 169 8.74 -2.13 10.71
C GLU A 169 9.27 -3.04 11.83
N ILE A 170 10.43 -2.71 12.43
CA ILE A 170 11.06 -3.52 13.48
C ILE A 170 10.24 -3.41 14.76
N ILE A 171 9.77 -2.20 15.08
CA ILE A 171 8.86 -1.97 16.21
C ILE A 171 7.55 -2.73 16.00
N ALA A 172 7.03 -2.71 14.78
CA ALA A 172 5.82 -3.45 14.43
C ALA A 172 6.03 -4.96 14.62
N GLN A 173 7.14 -5.51 14.13
CA GLN A 173 7.48 -6.93 14.27
C GLN A 173 7.61 -7.35 15.74
N GLU A 174 8.29 -6.55 16.57
CA GLU A 174 8.44 -6.81 18.02
C GLU A 174 7.09 -6.86 18.75
N LEU A 175 6.10 -6.08 18.29
CA LEU A 175 4.75 -6.04 18.85
C LEU A 175 3.80 -7.02 18.15
N GLY A 176 4.29 -7.90 17.26
CA GLY A 176 3.47 -8.81 16.47
C GLY A 176 2.71 -9.85 17.31
N ASP A 177 3.20 -10.18 18.51
CA ASP A 177 2.51 -11.06 19.46
C ASP A 177 1.17 -10.49 19.97
N THR A 178 0.90 -9.21 19.72
CA THR A 178 -0.32 -8.51 20.15
C THR A 178 -1.50 -8.62 19.17
N ILE A 179 -1.30 -9.26 18.01
CA ILE A 179 -2.33 -9.50 16.98
C ILE A 179 -2.56 -11.01 16.77
N PRO A 180 -3.71 -11.42 16.18
CA PRO A 180 -3.99 -12.82 15.87
C PRO A 180 -2.87 -13.47 15.04
N ALA A 181 -2.58 -14.75 15.29
CA ALA A 181 -1.51 -15.49 14.59
C ALA A 181 -1.67 -15.50 13.06
N THR A 182 -2.90 -15.42 12.56
CA THR A 182 -3.21 -15.31 11.11
C THR A 182 -2.69 -14.01 10.49
N MET A 183 -2.44 -12.98 11.30
CA MET A 183 -1.92 -11.68 10.91
C MET A 183 -0.44 -11.47 11.26
N GLN A 184 0.18 -12.43 11.95
CA GLN A 184 1.58 -12.37 12.34
C GLN A 184 2.49 -12.69 11.15
N ASN A 185 2.66 -11.73 10.25
CA ASN A 185 3.47 -11.87 9.05
C ASN A 185 4.12 -10.54 8.65
N GLU A 186 5.16 -10.65 7.83
CA GLU A 186 6.00 -9.52 7.40
C GLU A 186 5.20 -8.42 6.69
N LEU A 187 4.19 -8.77 5.89
CA LEU A 187 3.35 -7.78 5.19
C LEU A 187 2.60 -6.90 6.19
N VAL A 188 2.01 -7.50 7.22
CA VAL A 188 1.27 -6.75 8.25
C VAL A 188 2.22 -5.85 9.03
N TYR A 189 3.40 -6.34 9.42
CA TYR A 189 4.38 -5.55 10.17
C TYR A 189 4.87 -4.35 9.37
N GLU A 190 5.18 -4.55 8.09
CA GLU A 190 5.69 -3.50 7.23
C GLU A 190 4.64 -2.43 6.93
N ILE A 191 3.41 -2.84 6.62
CA ILE A 191 2.31 -1.88 6.41
C ILE A 191 1.94 -1.15 7.71
N ALA A 192 1.98 -1.83 8.85
CA ALA A 192 1.75 -1.19 10.16
C ALA A 192 2.82 -0.14 10.47
N GLY A 193 4.09 -0.48 10.22
CA GLY A 193 5.23 0.43 10.37
C GLY A 193 5.09 1.63 9.45
N GLU A 194 4.89 1.40 8.14
CA GLU A 194 4.70 2.44 7.13
C GLU A 194 3.51 3.34 7.46
N PHE A 195 2.39 2.77 7.92
CA PHE A 195 1.23 3.53 8.38
C PHE A 195 1.58 4.46 9.55
N CYS A 196 2.22 3.92 10.60
CA CYS A 196 2.54 4.68 11.81
C CYS A 196 3.57 5.77 11.54
N GLU A 197 4.57 5.48 10.69
CA GLU A 197 5.59 6.43 10.28
C GLU A 197 5.01 7.54 9.39
N THR A 198 4.17 7.19 8.41
CA THR A 198 3.48 8.19 7.56
C THR A 198 2.59 9.10 8.40
N LEU A 199 1.82 8.54 9.34
CA LEU A 199 1.00 9.33 10.24
C LEU A 199 1.85 10.22 11.16
N HIS A 200 2.98 9.71 11.66
CA HIS A 200 3.89 10.47 12.49
C HIS A 200 4.47 11.68 11.74
N THR A 201 4.93 11.48 10.51
CA THR A 201 5.45 12.53 9.64
C THR A 201 4.39 13.58 9.34
N LEU A 202 3.19 13.16 8.90
CA LEU A 202 2.06 14.07 8.64
C LEU A 202 1.75 14.96 9.85
N LEU A 203 1.69 14.40 11.06
CA LEU A 203 1.38 15.15 12.27
C LEU A 203 2.52 16.07 12.75
N ASN A 204 3.77 15.75 12.42
CA ASN A 204 4.91 16.61 12.73
C ASN A 204 5.03 17.79 11.74
N GLU A 205 4.78 17.53 10.44
CA GLU A 205 4.81 18.54 9.39
C GLU A 205 3.58 19.46 9.41
N HIS A 206 2.46 18.97 9.94
CA HIS A 206 1.21 19.73 10.08
C HIS A 206 0.73 19.76 11.54
N PRO A 207 1.37 20.57 12.41
CA PRO A 207 1.03 20.63 13.83
C PRO A 207 -0.43 21.02 14.07
N THR A 208 -1.01 20.45 15.11
CA THR A 208 -2.45 20.59 15.39
C THR A 208 -2.81 21.87 16.15
N HIS A 209 -1.82 22.54 16.76
CA HIS A 209 -2.00 23.77 17.54
C HIS A 209 -3.16 23.70 18.58
N GLY A 210 -3.35 22.54 19.21
CA GLY A 210 -4.41 22.32 20.21
C GLY A 210 -5.79 21.97 19.63
N GLN A 211 -5.89 21.82 18.31
CA GLN A 211 -7.09 21.32 17.63
C GLN A 211 -7.08 19.80 17.46
N ASP A 212 -8.22 19.24 17.06
CA ASP A 212 -8.35 17.84 16.62
C ASP A 212 -7.35 17.56 15.48
N PRO A 213 -6.46 16.55 15.60
CA PRO A 213 -5.42 16.28 14.61
C PRO A 213 -5.93 16.05 13.19
N VAL A 214 -7.05 15.34 13.05
CA VAL A 214 -7.66 15.08 11.74
C VAL A 214 -8.18 16.38 11.12
N SER A 215 -8.81 17.23 11.93
CA SER A 215 -9.30 18.54 11.46
C SER A 215 -8.14 19.45 11.01
N SER A 216 -7.00 19.43 11.70
CA SER A 216 -5.80 20.17 11.30
C SER A 216 -5.21 19.64 10.00
N LEU A 217 -5.08 18.31 9.86
CA LEU A 217 -4.60 17.67 8.64
C LEU A 217 -5.49 18.00 7.44
N ARG A 218 -6.81 17.88 7.58
CA ARG A 218 -7.77 18.24 6.52
C ARG A 218 -7.60 19.68 6.03
N LYS A 219 -7.31 20.61 6.94
CA LYS A 219 -7.14 22.04 6.61
C LYS A 219 -5.80 22.33 5.92
N GLN A 220 -4.72 21.72 6.40
CA GLN A 220 -3.36 22.02 5.93
C GLN A 220 -2.94 21.17 4.73
N TYR A 221 -3.46 19.95 4.65
CA TYR A 221 -3.11 18.96 3.62
C TYR A 221 -4.34 18.08 3.30
N PRO A 222 -5.27 18.55 2.45
CA PRO A 222 -6.57 17.89 2.21
C PRO A 222 -6.47 16.41 1.79
N ASP A 223 -5.42 16.05 1.04
CA ASP A 223 -5.17 14.70 0.54
C ASP A 223 -4.35 13.82 1.50
N TRP A 224 -4.24 14.18 2.78
CA TRP A 224 -3.45 13.45 3.79
C TRP A 224 -3.79 11.95 3.85
N HIS A 225 -5.08 11.61 3.75
CA HIS A 225 -5.55 10.24 3.82
C HIS A 225 -5.08 9.40 2.62
N LEU A 226 -4.71 10.04 1.50
CA LEU A 226 -4.16 9.36 0.32
C LEU A 226 -2.76 8.80 0.58
N GLN A 227 -2.00 9.42 1.50
CA GLN A 227 -0.65 9.00 1.86
C GLN A 227 -0.63 7.73 2.70
N LEU A 228 -1.69 7.49 3.49
CA LEU A 228 -1.77 6.31 4.33
C LEU A 228 -1.91 5.04 3.48
N PRO A 229 -1.23 3.94 3.85
CA PRO A 229 -1.33 2.65 3.18
C PRO A 229 -2.65 1.92 3.48
N LEU A 230 -3.74 2.68 3.66
CA LEU A 230 -5.11 2.21 3.80
C LEU A 230 -5.95 2.84 2.70
N VAL A 231 -6.37 2.03 1.72
CA VAL A 231 -7.26 2.50 0.65
C VAL A 231 -8.70 2.53 1.15
N LEU A 232 -9.03 3.59 1.88
CA LEU A 232 -10.34 3.86 2.46
C LEU A 232 -10.81 5.28 2.13
N PRO A 233 -12.13 5.56 2.15
CA PRO A 233 -12.66 6.91 2.17
C PRO A 233 -12.09 7.73 3.34
N GLU A 234 -12.04 9.06 3.20
CA GLU A 234 -11.47 9.94 4.21
C GLU A 234 -12.19 9.80 5.56
N GLU A 235 -13.52 9.59 5.55
CA GLU A 235 -14.32 9.44 6.76
C GLU A 235 -13.86 8.25 7.60
N ASN A 236 -13.59 7.12 6.93
CA ASN A 236 -13.10 5.90 7.57
C ASN A 236 -11.66 6.06 8.06
N ALA A 237 -10.79 6.67 7.25
CA ALA A 237 -9.41 6.96 7.64
C ALA A 237 -9.37 7.91 8.86
N SER A 238 -10.24 8.91 8.89
CA SER A 238 -10.41 9.87 9.97
C SER A 238 -10.79 9.18 11.27
N GLU A 239 -11.75 8.26 11.23
CA GLU A 239 -12.19 7.51 12.42
C GLU A 239 -11.07 6.63 12.98
N ILE A 240 -10.33 5.93 12.10
CA ILE A 240 -9.16 5.14 12.51
C ILE A 240 -8.14 6.04 13.19
N VAL A 241 -7.73 7.14 12.56
CA VAL A 241 -6.73 8.06 13.12
C VAL A 241 -7.19 8.65 14.45
N ARG A 242 -8.46 9.06 14.58
CA ARG A 242 -8.99 9.54 15.86
C ARG A 242 -8.90 8.48 16.94
N ARG A 243 -9.31 7.23 16.66
CA ARG A 243 -9.23 6.12 17.64
C ARG A 243 -7.81 5.81 18.06
N LEU A 244 -6.85 5.91 17.14
CA LEU A 244 -5.42 5.74 17.44
C LEU A 244 -4.91 6.84 18.38
N LEU A 245 -5.34 8.08 18.14
CA LEU A 245 -4.87 9.27 18.85
C LEU A 245 -5.64 9.59 20.14
N PHE A 246 -6.87 9.08 20.31
CA PHE A 246 -7.81 9.49 21.37
C PHE A 246 -7.27 9.32 22.81
N SER A 247 -6.36 8.37 23.05
CA SER A 247 -5.72 8.23 24.37
C SER A 247 -4.37 8.92 24.51
N ILE A 248 -3.84 9.52 23.44
CA ILE A 248 -2.52 10.17 23.44
C ILE A 248 -2.65 11.64 23.85
N PHE A 249 -3.75 12.30 23.47
CA PHE A 249 -4.02 13.70 23.80
C PHE A 249 -4.63 13.91 25.20
N ARG A 250 -4.72 12.85 26.04
CA ARG A 250 -5.28 12.90 27.40
C ARG A 250 -4.23 12.79 28.52
N ALA A 251 -2.94 12.78 28.21
CA ALA A 251 -1.90 12.91 29.22
C ALA A 251 -1.62 14.39 29.49
N PRO A 252 -2.13 14.99 30.58
CA PRO A 252 -1.59 16.26 31.03
C PRO A 252 -0.12 16.03 31.40
N TYR A 253 0.77 16.91 30.93
CA TYR A 253 2.08 17.09 31.50
C TYR A 253 1.92 17.34 33.01
N ILE A 254 2.09 16.29 33.82
CA ILE A 254 2.29 16.47 35.26
C ILE A 254 3.70 17.03 35.39
N LYS A 255 3.78 18.35 35.62
CA LYS A 255 4.99 18.97 36.15
C LYS A 255 5.38 18.20 37.40
N GLN A 256 6.57 17.59 37.40
CA GLN A 256 7.24 17.24 38.64
C GLN A 256 7.52 18.55 39.39
N CYS A 257 6.68 18.84 40.39
CA CYS A 257 7.08 19.70 41.48
C CYS A 257 7.99 18.85 42.37
N ALA A 258 9.29 19.08 42.29
CA ALA A 258 10.21 18.70 43.35
C ALA A 258 10.28 19.89 44.32
N GLY A 259 9.80 19.64 45.55
CA GLY A 259 10.25 20.37 46.74
C GLY A 259 11.55 19.78 47.26
#